data_AF-A0A7S1S2U7-F1
#
_entry.id   AF-A0A7S1S2U7-F1
#
_cell.length_a   1.000
_cell.length_b   1.000
_cell.length_c   1.000
_cell.angle_alpha   90.00
_cell.angle_beta   90.00
_cell.angle_gamma   90.00
#
_symmetry.space_group_name_H-M   'P 1'
#
loop_
_entity.id
_entity.type
_entity.pdbx_description
1 polymer ?
#
loop_
_entity_poly.entity_id
_entity_poly.type
_entity_poly.pdbx_seq_one_letter_code
_entity_poly.pdbx_strand_id
1 'polypeptide(L)'
;AAVAVEASEGVGPWAVDKTFWLGQDVDLQQLAGKVRILDRESIISVNSAVDGLNRGTLKCPEDACAVYSASNRGYFLLYQQGHRDQACTLAMSLPSRAVEETPDFVPPSRADEAAGNAGCASGGATPAP
;
A
#
# COMPACT_ATOMS: atom_id res chain seq x y z
N ALA A 1 -30.30 -17.92 11.00
CA ALA A 1 -30.28 -17.42 9.61
C ALA A 1 -29.13 -16.43 9.51
N ALA A 2 -28.10 -16.74 8.73
CA ALA A 2 -26.93 -15.89 8.57
C ALA A 2 -27.32 -14.66 7.73
N VAL A 3 -27.05 -13.48 8.26
CA VAL A 3 -27.22 -12.21 7.57
C VAL A 3 -26.16 -12.13 6.48
N ALA A 4 -26.56 -12.46 5.25
CA ALA A 4 -25.78 -12.16 4.06
C ALA A 4 -25.77 -10.64 3.91
N VAL A 5 -24.64 -10.01 4.24
CA VAL A 5 -24.44 -8.58 3.98
C VAL A 5 -24.39 -8.42 2.47
N GLU A 6 -25.52 -7.98 1.94
CA GLU A 6 -25.68 -7.54 0.57
C GLU A 6 -24.88 -6.25 0.38
N ALA A 7 -23.89 -6.28 -0.51
CA ALA A 7 -23.22 -5.09 -1.02
C ALA A 7 -23.33 -5.11 -2.55
N SER A 8 -24.49 -4.64 -3.02
CA SER A 8 -24.66 -3.89 -4.28
C SER A 8 -24.29 -2.44 -3.94
N GLU A 9 -23.52 -1.68 -4.71
CA GLU A 9 -23.83 -1.26 -6.07
C GLU A 9 -22.55 -0.89 -6.83
N GLY A 10 -22.30 -1.67 -7.87
CA GLY A 10 -21.45 -1.39 -9.01
C GLY A 10 -21.89 -2.40 -10.05
N VAL A 11 -22.55 -1.97 -11.12
CA VAL A 11 -23.18 -2.85 -12.12
C VAL A 11 -22.06 -3.56 -12.90
N GLY A 12 -21.54 -4.65 -12.35
CA GLY A 12 -20.44 -5.40 -12.94
C GLY A 12 -19.94 -6.54 -12.05
N PRO A 13 -19.32 -7.59 -12.64
CA PRO A 13 -18.75 -8.71 -11.90
C PRO A 13 -17.58 -8.30 -10.97
N TRP A 14 -16.97 -7.14 -11.21
CA TRP A 14 -15.84 -6.60 -10.45
C TRP A 14 -16.19 -5.28 -9.76
N ALA A 15 -15.81 -5.11 -8.49
CA ALA A 15 -16.04 -3.88 -7.74
C ALA A 15 -14.88 -3.60 -6.77
N VAL A 16 -14.65 -2.31 -6.46
CA VAL A 16 -13.61 -1.88 -5.51
C VAL A 16 -13.87 -2.38 -4.09
N ASP A 17 -15.14 -2.51 -3.71
CA ASP A 17 -15.59 -3.09 -2.44
C ASP A 17 -15.32 -4.61 -2.35
N LYS A 18 -15.19 -5.28 -3.50
CA LYS A 18 -14.88 -6.71 -3.59
C LYS A 18 -13.37 -6.91 -3.65
N THR A 19 -12.68 -6.31 -2.67
CA THR A 19 -11.23 -6.41 -2.51
C THR A 19 -10.83 -6.87 -1.13
N PHE A 20 -9.72 -7.59 -1.06
CA PHE A 20 -9.04 -7.92 0.18
C PHE A 20 -7.68 -7.24 0.22
N TRP A 21 -7.38 -6.55 1.32
CA TRP A 21 -6.06 -6.00 1.55
C TRP A 21 -5.08 -7.13 1.85
N LEU A 22 -4.03 -7.24 1.03
CA LEU A 22 -2.95 -8.22 1.22
C LEU A 22 -1.75 -7.62 1.96
N GLY A 23 -1.63 -6.29 1.98
CA GLY A 23 -0.47 -5.60 2.52
C GLY A 23 0.52 -5.15 1.44
N GLN A 24 1.55 -4.44 1.90
CA GLN A 24 2.64 -3.95 1.06
C GLN A 24 3.69 -5.02 0.74
N ASP A 25 3.86 -5.99 1.65
CA ASP A 25 4.88 -7.04 1.60
C ASP A 25 4.21 -8.42 1.50
N VAL A 26 3.52 -8.60 0.37
CA VAL A 26 2.90 -9.89 0.02
C VAL A 26 3.81 -10.63 -0.95
N ASP A 27 3.98 -11.93 -0.72
CA ASP A 27 4.68 -12.78 -1.66
C ASP A 27 3.82 -13.02 -2.90
N LEU A 28 4.00 -12.16 -3.90
CA LEU A 28 3.32 -12.29 -5.19
C LEU A 28 3.65 -13.61 -5.88
N GLN A 29 4.76 -14.26 -5.55
CA GLN A 29 5.11 -15.56 -6.12
C GLN A 29 4.16 -16.68 -5.66
N GLN A 30 3.61 -16.60 -4.45
CA GLN A 30 2.54 -17.49 -3.97
C GLN A 30 1.20 -17.26 -4.68
N LEU A 31 0.97 -16.05 -5.18
CA LEU A 31 -0.20 -15.66 -5.96
C LEU A 31 0.00 -15.97 -7.45
N ALA A 32 1.24 -15.91 -7.93
CA ALA A 32 1.61 -16.18 -9.31
C ALA A 32 1.27 -17.64 -9.65
N GLY A 33 0.34 -17.82 -10.59
CA GLY A 33 -0.18 -19.13 -10.98
C GLY A 33 -1.47 -19.56 -10.28
N LYS A 34 -1.93 -18.82 -9.27
CA LYS A 34 -3.26 -18.98 -8.65
C LYS A 34 -4.22 -17.87 -9.07
N VAL A 35 -3.70 -16.64 -9.16
CA VAL A 35 -4.46 -15.46 -9.57
C VAL A 35 -3.64 -14.60 -10.52
N ARG A 36 -4.34 -13.77 -11.30
CA ARG A 36 -3.71 -12.82 -12.21
C ARG A 36 -3.14 -11.64 -11.42
N ILE A 37 -1.83 -11.44 -11.47
CA ILE A 37 -1.17 -10.27 -10.89
C ILE A 37 -1.11 -9.19 -11.96
N LEU A 38 -1.67 -8.03 -11.65
CA LEU A 38 -1.62 -6.85 -12.51
C LEU A 38 -0.30 -6.11 -12.30
N ASP A 39 0.31 -5.72 -13.41
CA ASP A 39 1.60 -5.04 -13.39
C ASP A 39 1.46 -3.64 -12.78
N ARG A 40 2.33 -3.36 -11.81
CA ARG A 40 2.39 -2.06 -11.12
C ARG A 40 2.83 -0.91 -12.03
N GLU A 41 3.31 -1.20 -13.23
CA GLU A 41 3.66 -0.17 -14.22
C GLU A 41 2.45 0.18 -15.09
N SER A 42 1.52 -0.77 -15.26
CA SER A 42 0.33 -0.61 -16.09
C SER A 42 -0.85 -0.09 -15.27
N ILE A 43 -1.10 -0.68 -14.10
CA ILE A 43 -2.26 -0.33 -13.25
C ILE A 43 -1.85 -0.28 -11.77
N ILE A 44 -1.86 0.94 -11.23
CA ILE A 44 -1.54 1.27 -9.83
C ILE A 44 -2.74 1.71 -9.01
N SER A 45 -3.95 1.52 -9.55
CA SER A 45 -5.19 1.99 -8.95
C SER A 45 -6.23 0.90 -9.03
N VAL A 46 -6.78 0.53 -7.87
CA VAL A 46 -7.87 -0.45 -7.75
C VAL A 46 -9.04 -0.05 -8.65
N ASN A 47 -9.41 1.23 -8.66
CA ASN A 47 -10.51 1.73 -9.47
C ASN A 47 -10.26 1.58 -10.98
N SER A 48 -9.03 1.80 -11.44
CA SER A 48 -8.63 1.62 -12.84
C SER A 48 -8.61 0.14 -13.23
N ALA A 49 -8.20 -0.75 -12.32
CA ALA A 49 -8.30 -2.20 -12.53
C ALA A 49 -9.76 -2.64 -12.66
N VAL A 50 -10.63 -2.21 -11.75
CA VAL A 50 -12.06 -2.52 -11.79
C VAL A 50 -12.69 -2.04 -13.09
N ASP A 51 -12.40 -0.81 -13.53
CA ASP A 51 -12.90 -0.28 -14.81
C ASP A 51 -12.37 -1.12 -16.00
N GLY A 52 -11.08 -1.45 -16.03
CA GLY A 52 -10.48 -2.28 -17.08
C GLY A 52 -11.01 -3.70 -17.12
N LEU A 53 -11.32 -4.29 -15.97
CA LEU A 53 -11.94 -5.63 -15.85
C LEU A 53 -13.39 -5.61 -16.32
N ASN A 54 -14.18 -4.63 -15.88
CA ASN A 54 -15.58 -4.48 -16.30
C ASN A 54 -15.70 -4.15 -17.79
N ARG A 55 -14.74 -3.43 -18.39
CA ARG A 55 -14.66 -3.18 -19.83
C ARG A 55 -14.16 -4.39 -20.63
N GLY A 56 -13.61 -5.41 -19.98
CA GLY A 56 -12.97 -6.56 -20.63
C GLY A 56 -11.60 -6.23 -21.26
N THR A 57 -11.02 -5.07 -20.95
CA THR A 57 -9.64 -4.70 -21.33
C THR A 57 -8.64 -5.59 -20.61
N LEU A 58 -8.92 -5.93 -19.36
CA LEU A 58 -8.15 -6.88 -18.57
C LEU A 58 -8.83 -8.24 -18.62
N LYS A 59 -8.15 -9.22 -19.21
CA LYS A 59 -8.60 -10.60 -19.18
C LYS A 59 -8.06 -11.28 -17.92
N CYS A 60 -8.95 -11.51 -16.98
CA CYS A 60 -8.72 -12.38 -15.84
C CYS A 60 -9.41 -13.71 -16.11
N PRO A 61 -8.69 -14.74 -16.61
CA PRO A 61 -9.23 -16.09 -16.72
C PRO A 61 -9.43 -16.73 -15.35
N GLU A 62 -8.79 -16.19 -14.33
CA GLU A 62 -8.91 -16.57 -12.92
C GLU A 62 -9.96 -15.67 -12.25
N ASP A 63 -10.85 -16.23 -11.42
CA ASP A 63 -11.92 -15.50 -10.73
C ASP A 63 -11.43 -14.51 -9.64
N ALA A 64 -10.12 -14.27 -9.56
CA ALA A 64 -9.48 -13.29 -8.69
C ALA A 64 -8.21 -12.69 -9.34
N CYS A 65 -7.86 -11.47 -8.94
CA CYS A 65 -6.67 -10.78 -9.40
C CYS A 65 -6.04 -9.89 -8.34
N ALA A 66 -4.71 -9.82 -8.32
CA ALA A 66 -3.96 -8.95 -7.42
C ALA A 66 -3.61 -7.64 -8.13
N VAL A 67 -3.94 -6.50 -7.51
CA VAL A 67 -3.63 -5.17 -8.02
C VAL A 67 -2.80 -4.39 -7.00
N TYR A 68 -1.86 -3.58 -7.48
CA TYR A 68 -1.16 -2.62 -6.65
C TYR A 68 -1.97 -1.33 -6.52
N SER A 69 -2.00 -0.75 -5.32
CA SER A 69 -2.55 0.57 -5.05
C SER A 69 -1.43 1.53 -4.64
N ALA A 70 -1.15 2.53 -5.47
CA ALA A 70 -0.18 3.57 -5.13
C ALA A 70 -0.62 4.41 -3.93
N SER A 71 -1.93 4.61 -3.76
CA SER A 71 -2.49 5.38 -2.64
C SER A 71 -2.22 4.71 -1.29
N ASN A 72 -2.36 3.38 -1.22
CA ASN A 72 -2.13 2.61 0.01
C ASN A 72 -0.73 1.97 0.06
N ARG A 73 0.08 2.17 -1.00
CA ARG A 73 1.40 1.56 -1.22
C ARG A 73 1.43 0.05 -0.97
N GLY A 74 0.39 -0.66 -1.39
CA GLY A 74 0.32 -2.11 -1.21
C GLY A 74 -0.68 -2.77 -2.12
N TYR A 75 -0.79 -4.09 -1.97
CA TYR A 75 -1.54 -4.94 -2.86
C TYR A 75 -2.93 -5.24 -2.32
N PHE A 76 -3.89 -5.23 -3.24
CA PHE A 76 -5.27 -5.62 -3.02
C PHE A 76 -5.62 -6.79 -3.92
N LEU A 77 -6.29 -7.80 -3.37
CA LEU A 77 -6.85 -8.92 -4.11
C LEU A 77 -8.30 -8.62 -4.47
N LEU A 78 -8.57 -8.33 -5.73
CA LEU A 78 -9.94 -8.29 -6.27
C LEU A 78 -10.44 -9.70 -6.51
N TYR A 79 -11.72 -9.92 -6.25
CA TYR A 79 -12.39 -11.19 -6.52
C TYR A 79 -13.72 -10.97 -7.21
N GLN A 80 -14.10 -11.92 -8.07
CA GLN A 80 -15.40 -11.93 -8.73
C GLN A 80 -16.50 -12.40 -7.77
N GLN A 81 -17.74 -11.96 -8.00
CA GLN A 81 -18.90 -12.41 -7.23
C GLN A 81 -18.96 -13.96 -7.19
N GLY A 82 -19.06 -14.53 -5.98
CA GLY A 82 -19.06 -15.98 -5.75
C GLY A 82 -17.71 -16.56 -5.33
N HIS A 83 -16.60 -15.87 -5.57
CA HIS A 83 -15.24 -16.35 -5.25
C HIS A 83 -14.61 -15.70 -4.01
N ARG A 84 -15.45 -15.07 -3.19
CA ARG A 84 -15.03 -14.42 -1.94
C ARG A 84 -14.31 -15.39 -0.99
N ASP A 85 -14.83 -16.59 -0.82
CA ASP A 85 -14.29 -17.59 0.09
C ASP A 85 -12.89 -18.06 -0.34
N GLN A 86 -12.72 -18.30 -1.64
CA GLN A 86 -11.44 -18.67 -2.22
C GLN A 86 -10.41 -17.53 -2.09
N ALA A 87 -10.82 -16.30 -2.41
CA ALA A 87 -9.97 -15.12 -2.24
C ALA A 87 -9.57 -14.89 -0.78
N CYS A 88 -10.50 -15.09 0.16
CA CYS A 88 -10.25 -14.99 1.59
C CYS A 88 -9.26 -16.06 2.06
N THR A 89 -9.43 -17.30 1.61
CA THR A 89 -8.50 -18.41 1.91
C THR A 89 -7.10 -18.11 1.39
N LEU A 90 -6.98 -17.59 0.17
CA LEU A 90 -5.69 -17.18 -0.40
C LEU A 90 -5.05 -16.06 0.41
N ALA A 91 -5.81 -15.02 0.76
CA ALA A 91 -5.32 -13.91 1.57
C ALA A 91 -4.84 -14.36 2.95
N MET A 92 -5.56 -15.28 3.59
CA MET A 92 -5.18 -15.84 4.91
C MET A 92 -4.00 -16.81 4.83
N SER A 93 -3.80 -17.48 3.70
CA SER A 93 -2.70 -18.42 3.50
C SER A 93 -1.37 -17.74 3.19
N LEU A 94 -1.37 -16.44 2.88
CA LEU A 94 -0.15 -15.72 2.53
C LEU A 94 0.58 -15.31 3.81
N PRO A 95 1.84 -15.73 4.00
CA PRO A 95 2.64 -15.18 5.08
C PRO A 95 2.83 -13.70 4.78
N SER A 96 2.38 -12.83 5.69
CA SER A 96 2.83 -11.44 5.68
C SER A 96 4.33 -11.52 5.86
N ARG A 97 5.10 -11.15 4.82
CA ARG A 97 6.54 -11.03 4.93
C ARG A 97 6.78 -9.75 5.73
N ALA A 98 6.57 -9.87 7.04
CA ALA A 98 7.03 -8.90 8.00
C ALA A 98 8.53 -8.82 7.77
N VAL A 99 8.96 -7.82 7.00
CA VAL A 99 10.33 -7.37 7.06
C VAL A 99 10.59 -7.14 8.54
N GLU A 100 11.56 -7.89 9.06
CA GLU A 100 12.10 -7.64 10.38
C GLU A 100 12.40 -6.14 10.50
N GLU A 101 12.09 -5.66 11.69
CA GLU A 101 12.05 -4.27 12.10
C GLU A 101 13.24 -3.46 11.55
N THR A 102 12.93 -2.35 10.88
CA THR A 102 13.74 -1.14 10.74
C THR A 102 15.28 -1.30 10.70
N PRO A 103 15.96 -1.09 9.56
CA PRO A 103 17.37 -0.70 9.61
C PRO A 103 17.50 0.55 10.49
N ASP A 104 18.42 0.49 11.45
CA ASP A 104 18.85 1.54 12.38
C ASP A 104 18.45 2.95 11.94
N PHE A 105 17.33 3.43 12.47
CA PHE A 105 17.13 4.86 12.64
C PHE A 105 18.21 5.30 13.62
N VAL A 106 19.38 5.68 13.11
CA VAL A 106 20.30 6.56 13.83
C VAL A 106 19.58 7.91 13.89
N PRO A 107 19.01 8.32 15.04
CA PRO A 107 18.69 9.72 15.21
C PRO A 107 19.99 10.50 14.97
N PRO A 108 20.00 11.59 14.17
CA PRO A 108 21.14 12.49 14.18
C PRO A 108 21.29 12.93 15.64
N SER A 109 22.32 12.40 16.30
CA SER A 109 22.70 12.74 17.66
C SER A 109 22.74 14.26 17.74
N ARG A 110 21.71 14.80 18.39
CA ARG A 110 21.78 15.92 19.32
C ARG A 110 22.86 16.92 18.91
N ALA A 111 22.52 17.77 17.93
CA ALA A 111 23.11 19.10 17.92
C ALA A 111 22.75 19.71 19.29
N ASP A 112 23.76 19.79 20.13
CA ASP A 112 23.72 20.34 21.47
C ASP A 112 23.26 21.80 21.37
N GLU A 113 21.98 22.03 21.63
CA GLU A 113 21.45 23.35 21.95
C GLU A 113 21.82 23.68 23.40
N ALA A 114 22.81 24.54 23.61
CA ALA A 114 22.90 25.37 24.81
C ALA A 114 23.94 26.48 24.65
N ALA A 115 23.49 27.70 24.32
CA ALA A 115 23.69 28.87 25.18
C ALA A 115 23.20 30.12 24.45
N GLY A 116 22.01 30.57 24.86
CA GLY A 116 21.52 31.90 24.56
C GLY A 116 22.31 33.00 25.28
N ASN A 117 22.46 34.11 24.56
CA ASN A 117 22.23 35.49 25.00
C ASN A 117 22.86 36.01 26.30
N ALA A 118 23.86 36.88 26.14
CA ALA A 118 24.06 38.18 26.80
C ALA A 118 25.47 38.64 26.37
N GLY A 119 25.79 39.88 26.02
CA GLY A 119 25.13 41.15 26.16
C GLY A 119 26.23 42.21 26.22
N CYS A 120 26.02 43.31 25.49
CA CYS A 120 26.51 44.67 25.75
C CYS A 120 28.03 44.99 25.72
N ALA A 121 28.27 46.15 25.09
CA ALA A 121 29.36 47.10 25.29
C ALA A 121 30.70 46.84 24.61
N SER A 122 31.48 47.82 24.14
CA SER A 122 31.34 49.26 23.83
C SER A 122 32.77 49.69 23.48
N GLY A 123 32.97 50.51 22.44
CA GLY A 123 34.18 51.33 22.24
C GLY A 123 35.47 50.53 21.95
N GLY A 124 36.25 50.86 20.94
CA GLY A 124 36.86 52.18 20.75
C GLY A 124 38.34 52.10 21.13
N ALA A 125 39.16 52.76 20.32
CA ALA A 125 40.58 53.08 20.53
C ALA A 125 41.62 52.08 20.00
N THR A 126 42.10 52.39 18.79
CA THR A 126 43.49 52.24 18.36
C THR A 126 44.47 52.75 19.43
N PRO A 127 45.69 52.21 19.45
CA PRO A 127 46.79 53.14 19.18
C PRO A 127 47.86 52.58 18.23
N ALA A 128 48.25 53.45 17.29
CA ALA A 128 49.52 53.47 16.58
C ALA A 128 50.64 53.97 17.52
N PRO A 129 51.89 54.16 17.06
CA PRO A 129 52.53 53.69 15.82
C PRO A 129 53.51 52.52 16.01
#